data_AF-A0AAJ6AB46-F1
#
_entry.id   AF-A0AAJ6AB46-F1
#
_cell.length_a   1.000
_cell.length_b   1.000
_cell.length_c   1.000
_cell.angle_alpha   90.00
_cell.angle_beta   90.00
_cell.angle_gamma   90.00
#
_symmetry.space_group_name_H-M   'P 1'
#
loop_
_entity.id
_entity.type
_entity.pdbx_description
1 polymer ?
#
loop_
_entity_poly.entity_id
_entity_poly.type
_entity_poly.pdbx_seq_one_letter_code
_entity_poly.pdbx_strand_id
1 'polypeptide(L)'
;METLINIVGSVLASILGTIFAKDIQDSAPRYTRQIIERAAARLPPDLKEEKQEEWLAHLSELDTVTSKYRHALGVYVGAARLRRTAQAMTLALGFQVAGVGPISLNVELGPSLARSILSASLHDRCPRPVRLGVVILFAICMLFKLLFSAETLGRGKSKLLLQEFKNFKSWRVSAKLKTRQSDADLSGIFRKMLHEPTQIKTILMRIADILKQSPPASTENLKQDHKVDG
;
A
#
# COMPACT_ATOMS: atom_id res chain seq x y z
N MET A 1 53.10 10.71 -29.77
CA MET A 1 52.06 9.72 -30.15
C MET A 1 50.81 9.85 -29.28
N GLU A 2 50.95 9.96 -27.95
CA GLU A 2 49.80 10.09 -27.03
C GLU A 2 48.86 11.27 -27.35
N THR A 3 49.41 12.43 -27.75
CA THR A 3 48.62 13.61 -28.12
C THR A 3 47.74 13.38 -29.35
N LEU A 4 48.23 12.66 -30.35
CA LEU A 4 47.46 12.33 -31.56
C LEU A 4 46.32 11.36 -31.26
N ILE A 5 46.55 10.36 -30.39
CA ILE A 5 45.51 9.41 -29.98
C ILE A 5 44.37 10.14 -29.25
N ASN A 6 44.70 11.08 -28.38
CA ASN A 6 43.70 11.86 -27.65
C ASN A 6 42.89 12.79 -28.55
N ILE A 7 43.53 13.40 -29.57
CA ILE A 7 42.84 14.26 -30.55
C ILE A 7 41.89 13.44 -31.43
N VAL A 8 42.36 12.30 -31.96
CA VAL A 8 41.51 11.42 -32.78
C VAL A 8 40.36 10.86 -31.94
N GLY A 9 40.63 10.47 -30.69
CA GLY A 9 39.62 10.00 -29.75
C GLY A 9 38.53 11.04 -29.45
N SER A 10 38.90 12.30 -29.24
CA SER A 10 37.92 13.36 -28.93
C SER A 10 37.03 13.70 -30.14
N VAL A 11 37.58 13.71 -31.35
CA VAL A 11 36.81 13.93 -32.59
C VAL A 11 35.83 12.79 -32.82
N LEU A 12 36.26 11.53 -32.68
CA LEU A 12 35.39 10.36 -32.81
C LEU A 12 34.28 10.35 -31.76
N ALA A 13 34.60 10.69 -30.51
CA ALA A 13 33.61 10.79 -29.43
C ALA A 13 32.54 11.86 -29.72
N SER A 14 32.94 13.01 -30.29
CA SER A 14 32.01 14.09 -30.67
C SER A 14 31.06 13.66 -31.80
N ILE A 15 31.57 12.98 -32.83
CA ILE A 15 30.77 12.47 -33.95
C ILE A 15 29.77 11.41 -33.45
N LEU A 16 30.25 10.44 -32.67
CA LEU A 16 29.39 9.41 -32.07
C LEU A 16 28.32 10.05 -31.17
N GLY A 17 28.71 11.03 -30.35
CA GLY A 17 27.77 11.76 -29.47
C GLY A 17 26.63 12.42 -30.25
N THR A 18 26.93 13.00 -31.43
CA THR A 18 25.93 13.65 -32.27
C THR A 18 24.95 12.65 -32.90
N ILE A 19 25.46 11.50 -33.36
CA ILE A 19 24.62 10.43 -33.93
C ILE A 19 23.71 9.84 -32.83
N PHE A 20 24.28 9.51 -31.66
CA PHE A 20 23.49 9.01 -30.53
C PHE A 20 22.47 10.04 -30.04
N ALA A 21 22.80 11.33 -30.02
CA ALA A 21 21.85 12.37 -29.63
C ALA A 21 20.62 12.40 -30.56
N LYS A 22 20.84 12.26 -31.88
CA LYS A 22 19.75 12.22 -32.86
C LYS A 22 18.90 10.95 -32.72
N ASP A 23 19.53 9.79 -32.58
CA ASP A 23 18.80 8.53 -32.40
C ASP A 23 18.01 8.48 -31.07
N ILE A 24 18.55 9.07 -30.00
CA ILE A 24 17.83 9.26 -28.74
C ILE A 24 16.64 10.21 -28.94
N GLN A 25 16.81 11.30 -29.68
CA GLN A 25 15.73 12.25 -29.93
C GLN A 25 14.58 11.63 -30.73
N ASP A 26 14.91 10.84 -31.76
CA ASP A 26 13.92 10.17 -32.61
C ASP A 26 13.20 9.03 -31.88
N SER A 27 13.91 8.31 -31.01
CA SER A 27 13.36 7.17 -30.26
C SER A 27 12.66 7.56 -28.94
N ALA A 28 12.93 8.76 -28.40
CA ALA A 28 12.43 9.21 -27.12
C ALA A 28 10.90 9.16 -26.96
N PRO A 29 10.07 9.60 -27.92
CA PRO A 29 8.61 9.56 -27.78
C PRO A 29 8.09 8.14 -27.60
N ARG A 30 8.68 7.17 -28.30
CA ARG A 30 8.30 5.75 -28.22
C ARG A 30 8.64 5.17 -26.85
N TYR A 31 9.85 5.41 -26.36
CA TYR A 31 10.29 4.86 -25.07
C TYR A 31 9.57 5.50 -23.89
N THR A 32 9.39 6.82 -23.89
CA THR A 32 8.70 7.54 -22.81
C THR A 32 7.23 7.12 -22.70
N ARG A 33 6.54 6.97 -23.84
CA ARG A 33 5.19 6.39 -23.89
C ARG A 33 5.14 4.98 -23.29
N GLN A 34 6.06 4.09 -23.67
CA GLN A 34 6.11 2.73 -23.11
C GLN A 34 6.35 2.73 -21.58
N ILE A 35 7.17 3.65 -21.06
CA ILE A 35 7.40 3.78 -19.62
C ILE A 35 6.11 4.21 -18.91
N ILE A 36 5.37 5.17 -19.47
CA ILE A 36 4.08 5.63 -18.90
C ILE A 36 3.02 4.53 -18.96
N GLU A 37 2.90 3.80 -20.07
CA GLU A 37 2.00 2.65 -20.19
C GLU A 37 2.31 1.58 -19.13
N ARG A 38 3.60 1.29 -18.90
CA ARG A 38 4.04 0.39 -17.81
C ARG A 38 3.79 0.95 -16.42
N ALA A 39 3.84 2.28 -16.25
CA ALA A 39 3.50 2.94 -15.00
C ALA A 39 2.00 2.82 -14.70
N ALA A 40 1.15 3.12 -15.68
CA ALA A 40 -0.30 3.02 -15.58
C ALA A 40 -0.75 1.59 -15.32
N ALA A 41 -0.12 0.59 -15.95
CA ALA A 41 -0.38 -0.82 -15.70
C ALA A 41 -0.16 -1.27 -14.23
N ARG A 42 0.52 -0.45 -13.40
CA ARG A 42 0.70 -0.72 -11.96
C ARG A 42 -0.41 -0.16 -11.09
N LEU A 43 -1.23 0.75 -11.61
CA LEU A 43 -2.33 1.37 -10.88
C LEU A 43 -3.51 0.41 -10.73
N PRO A 44 -4.41 0.64 -9.76
CA PRO A 44 -5.72 -0.01 -9.72
C PRO A 44 -6.49 0.23 -11.03
N PRO A 45 -7.34 -0.74 -11.47
CA PRO A 45 -8.06 -0.65 -12.74
C PRO A 45 -8.88 0.63 -12.87
N ASP A 46 -9.57 1.03 -11.79
CA ASP A 46 -10.42 2.23 -11.74
C ASP A 46 -9.67 3.54 -12.01
N LEU A 47 -8.35 3.58 -11.80
CA LEU A 47 -7.52 4.79 -11.97
C LEU A 47 -6.56 4.67 -13.15
N LYS A 48 -6.48 3.49 -13.79
CA LYS A 48 -5.46 3.20 -14.79
C LYS A 48 -5.65 4.06 -16.03
N GLU A 49 -6.86 4.10 -16.57
CA GLU A 49 -7.16 4.76 -17.84
C GLU A 49 -7.07 6.29 -17.70
N GLU A 50 -7.78 6.86 -16.72
CA GLU A 50 -7.75 8.30 -16.41
C GLU A 50 -6.32 8.81 -16.21
N LYS A 51 -5.51 8.14 -15.38
CA LYS A 51 -4.13 8.56 -15.13
C LYS A 51 -3.21 8.33 -16.32
N GLN A 52 -3.43 7.29 -17.10
CA GLN A 52 -2.65 7.07 -18.31
C GLN A 52 -2.87 8.20 -19.32
N GLU A 53 -4.11 8.60 -19.54
CA GLU A 53 -4.46 9.70 -20.44
C GLU A 53 -3.87 11.03 -19.95
N GLU A 54 -4.05 11.36 -18.66
CA GLU A 54 -3.49 12.56 -18.04
C GLU A 54 -1.95 12.62 -18.20
N TRP A 55 -1.25 11.51 -17.96
CA TRP A 55 0.22 11.47 -18.07
C TRP A 55 0.70 11.53 -19.52
N LEU A 56 -0.02 10.93 -20.46
CA LEU A 56 0.33 11.02 -21.88
C LEU A 56 0.04 12.42 -22.44
N ALA A 57 -1.03 13.07 -21.99
CA ALA A 57 -1.31 14.47 -22.33
C ALA A 57 -0.16 15.38 -21.85
N HIS A 58 0.23 15.27 -20.57
CA HIS A 58 1.36 16.03 -20.03
C HIS A 58 2.68 15.73 -20.76
N LEU A 59 2.92 14.48 -21.16
CA LEU A 59 4.12 14.12 -21.93
C LEU A 59 4.17 14.86 -23.29
N SER A 60 3.01 15.08 -23.92
CA SER A 60 2.91 15.76 -25.22
C SER A 60 3.15 17.27 -25.14
N GLU A 61 2.89 17.88 -23.97
CA GLU A 61 3.12 19.31 -23.70
C GLU A 61 4.59 19.66 -23.43
N LEU A 62 5.45 18.67 -23.15
CA LEU A 62 6.86 18.90 -22.86
C LEU A 62 7.67 19.07 -24.15
N ASP A 63 8.42 20.16 -24.29
CA ASP A 63 9.22 20.40 -25.50
C ASP A 63 10.50 19.57 -25.56
N THR A 64 11.19 19.40 -24.42
CA THR A 64 12.53 18.80 -24.40
C THR A 64 12.52 17.29 -24.12
N VAL A 65 13.40 16.57 -24.82
CA VAL A 65 13.57 15.11 -24.65
C VAL A 65 13.91 14.73 -23.22
N THR A 66 14.80 15.48 -22.58
CA THR A 66 15.21 15.25 -21.19
C THR A 66 14.06 15.42 -20.21
N SER A 67 13.21 16.44 -20.40
CA SER A 67 12.00 16.62 -19.59
C SER A 67 11.01 15.48 -19.77
N LYS A 68 10.81 14.98 -21.00
CA LYS A 68 9.95 13.82 -21.29
C LYS A 68 10.42 12.56 -20.54
N TYR A 69 11.72 12.27 -20.57
CA TYR A 69 12.28 11.14 -19.82
C TYR A 69 12.16 11.31 -18.31
N ARG A 70 12.47 12.50 -17.80
CA ARG A 70 12.36 12.80 -16.36
C ARG A 70 10.91 12.65 -15.89
N HIS A 71 9.95 13.16 -16.66
CA HIS A 71 8.52 13.01 -16.39
C HIS A 71 8.11 11.53 -16.39
N ALA A 72 8.41 10.78 -17.46
CA ALA A 72 8.05 9.37 -17.56
C ALA A 72 8.63 8.52 -16.41
N LEU A 73 9.89 8.74 -16.03
CA LEU A 73 10.51 8.07 -14.89
C LEU A 73 9.88 8.49 -13.55
N GLY A 74 9.60 9.79 -13.38
CA GLY A 74 8.92 10.33 -12.21
C GLY A 74 7.54 9.70 -12.01
N VAL A 75 6.75 9.64 -13.09
CA VAL A 75 5.44 8.97 -13.13
C VAL A 75 5.58 7.48 -12.80
N TYR A 76 6.57 6.78 -13.35
CA TYR A 76 6.79 5.36 -13.07
C TYR A 76 7.09 5.04 -11.59
N VAL A 77 7.90 5.89 -10.94
CA VAL A 77 8.18 5.78 -9.50
C VAL A 77 6.97 6.24 -8.68
N GLY A 78 6.30 7.31 -9.09
CA GLY A 78 5.08 7.83 -8.49
C GLY A 78 3.92 6.83 -8.51
N ALA A 79 3.73 6.12 -9.62
CA ALA A 79 2.73 5.07 -9.77
C ALA A 79 2.95 3.93 -8.76
N ALA A 80 4.20 3.58 -8.46
CA ALA A 80 4.50 2.60 -7.43
C ALA A 80 4.11 3.09 -6.02
N ARG A 81 4.26 4.39 -5.75
CA ARG A 81 3.78 5.01 -4.49
C ARG A 81 2.26 5.06 -4.44
N LEU A 82 1.60 5.52 -5.51
CA LEU A 82 0.14 5.54 -5.66
C LEU A 82 -0.48 4.16 -5.49
N ARG A 83 0.13 3.13 -6.07
CA ARG A 83 -0.29 1.73 -5.86
C ARG A 83 -0.20 1.34 -4.39
N ARG A 84 0.87 1.73 -3.71
CA ARG A 84 1.06 1.44 -2.27
C ARG A 84 0.02 2.19 -1.43
N THR A 85 -0.26 3.45 -1.72
CA THR A 85 -1.28 4.21 -0.97
C THR A 85 -2.69 3.73 -1.27
N ALA A 86 -3.01 3.36 -2.50
CA ALA A 86 -4.29 2.74 -2.86
C ALA A 86 -4.50 1.37 -2.20
N GLN A 87 -3.41 0.69 -1.82
CA GLN A 87 -3.42 -0.57 -1.07
C GLN A 87 -3.26 -0.37 0.43
N ALA A 88 -3.15 0.87 0.92
CA ALA A 88 -3.17 1.13 2.35
C ALA A 88 -4.55 0.74 2.89
N MET A 89 -4.55 -0.19 3.83
CA MET A 89 -5.77 -0.58 4.54
C MET A 89 -5.95 0.39 5.70
N THR A 90 -7.12 1.01 5.79
CA THR A 90 -7.50 1.83 6.93
C THR A 90 -8.26 0.95 7.90
N LEU A 91 -7.65 0.66 9.05
CA LEU A 91 -8.32 -0.08 10.11
C LEU A 91 -8.97 0.95 11.04
N ALA A 92 -10.28 1.08 10.91
CA ALA A 92 -11.08 1.95 11.77
C ALA A 92 -11.50 1.18 13.02
N LEU A 93 -10.88 1.51 14.15
CA LEU A 93 -11.22 0.97 15.46
C LEU A 93 -12.07 1.99 16.22
N GLY A 94 -13.34 1.68 16.43
CA GLY A 94 -14.23 2.45 17.29
C GLY A 94 -14.30 1.84 18.68
N PHE A 95 -13.91 2.59 19.71
CA PHE A 95 -14.07 2.19 21.10
C PHE A 95 -15.16 3.06 21.72
N GLN A 96 -16.12 2.45 22.42
CA GLN A 96 -17.06 3.20 23.24
C GLN A 96 -16.70 2.95 24.70
N VAL A 97 -16.12 3.97 25.33
CA VAL A 97 -15.73 3.94 26.74
C VAL A 97 -16.85 4.59 27.55
N ALA A 98 -17.31 3.89 28.59
CA ALA A 98 -18.32 4.44 29.50
C ALA A 98 -17.80 5.75 30.11
N GLY A 99 -18.62 6.81 30.13
CA GLY A 99 -18.24 8.13 30.68
C GLY A 99 -17.44 9.05 29.74
N VAL A 100 -16.71 8.52 28.76
CA VAL A 100 -15.87 9.34 27.84
C VAL A 100 -16.52 9.52 26.46
N GLY A 101 -17.35 8.58 26.01
CA GLY A 101 -18.01 8.62 24.69
C GLY A 101 -17.27 7.80 23.61
N PRO A 102 -17.72 7.89 22.34
CA PRO A 102 -17.13 7.13 21.24
C PRO A 102 -15.79 7.73 20.81
N ILE A 103 -14.73 6.93 20.85
CA ILE A 103 -13.38 7.29 20.37
C ILE A 103 -13.13 6.48 19.10
N SER A 104 -12.96 7.19 17.98
CA SER A 104 -12.61 6.57 16.71
C SER A 104 -11.10 6.67 16.48
N LEU A 105 -10.42 5.54 16.48
CA LEU A 105 -9.01 5.40 16.15
C LEU A 105 -8.90 4.90 14.72
N ASN A 106 -8.54 5.81 13.81
CA ASN A 106 -8.18 5.45 12.45
C ASN A 106 -6.70 5.10 12.41
N VAL A 107 -6.39 3.80 12.36
CA VAL A 107 -5.01 3.35 12.20
C VAL A 107 -4.76 3.12 10.71
N GLU A 108 -4.02 4.03 10.10
CA GLU A 108 -3.48 3.82 8.77
C GLU A 108 -2.36 2.77 8.85
N LEU A 109 -2.68 1.56 8.38
CA LEU A 109 -1.72 0.48 8.26
C LEU A 109 -0.91 0.73 7.00
N GLY A 110 0.27 1.32 7.18
CA GLY A 110 1.18 1.66 6.10
C GLY A 110 1.50 0.44 5.22
N PRO A 111 1.64 0.65 3.89
CA PRO A 111 1.74 -0.43 2.91
C PRO A 111 3.04 -1.25 2.98
N SER A 112 4.04 -0.83 3.75
CA SER A 112 5.27 -1.60 3.97
C SER A 112 5.10 -2.61 5.11
N LEU A 113 4.65 -2.15 6.29
CA LEU A 113 4.51 -3.01 7.47
C LEU A 113 3.36 -4.00 7.31
N ALA A 114 2.18 -3.52 6.92
CA ALA A 114 1.01 -4.37 6.80
C ALA A 114 1.22 -5.44 5.72
N ARG A 115 1.79 -5.06 4.57
CA ARG A 115 2.03 -5.97 3.46
C ARG A 115 3.10 -6.99 3.77
N SER A 116 4.23 -6.62 4.38
CA SER A 116 5.28 -7.58 4.75
C SER A 116 4.76 -8.60 5.77
N ILE A 117 3.93 -8.16 6.72
CA ILE A 117 3.39 -9.02 7.77
C ILE A 117 2.27 -9.90 7.23
N LEU A 118 1.35 -9.37 6.43
CA LEU A 118 0.32 -10.15 5.75
C LEU A 118 0.92 -11.11 4.70
N SER A 119 1.90 -10.67 3.92
CA SER A 119 2.52 -11.54 2.92
C SER A 119 3.30 -12.67 3.59
N ALA A 120 4.04 -12.37 4.65
CA ALA A 120 4.75 -13.41 5.41
C ALA A 120 3.80 -14.34 6.15
N SER A 121 2.65 -13.84 6.64
CA SER A 121 1.66 -14.68 7.32
C SER A 121 0.87 -15.56 6.35
N LEU A 122 0.58 -15.06 5.15
CA LEU A 122 -0.14 -15.78 4.09
C LEU A 122 0.74 -16.73 3.27
N HIS A 123 2.07 -16.60 3.29
CA HIS A 123 2.93 -17.49 2.51
C HIS A 123 2.95 -18.91 3.11
N ASP A 124 2.40 -19.88 2.37
CA ASP A 124 2.25 -21.26 2.85
C ASP A 124 3.54 -22.08 2.97
N ARG A 125 4.66 -21.57 2.45
CA ARG A 125 5.98 -22.19 2.59
C ARG A 125 6.74 -21.73 3.84
N CYS A 126 6.20 -20.80 4.62
CA CYS A 126 6.91 -20.29 5.78
C CYS A 126 6.76 -21.26 6.98
N PRO A 127 7.86 -21.65 7.65
CA PRO A 127 7.78 -22.54 8.82
C PRO A 127 6.93 -21.90 9.93
N ARG A 128 6.10 -22.72 10.58
CA ARG A 128 5.17 -22.32 11.66
C ARG A 128 5.75 -21.36 12.71
N PRO A 129 6.98 -21.53 13.24
CA PRO A 129 7.52 -20.60 14.23
C PRO A 129 7.77 -19.19 13.68
N VAL A 130 8.18 -19.07 12.41
CA VAL A 130 8.40 -17.77 11.77
C VAL A 130 7.07 -17.02 11.59
N ARG A 131 6.03 -17.74 11.14
CA ARG A 131 4.67 -17.18 11.04
C ARG A 131 4.17 -16.67 12.38
N LEU A 132 4.35 -17.44 13.45
CA LEU A 132 3.96 -17.03 14.80
C LEU A 132 4.75 -15.80 15.27
N GLY A 133 6.06 -15.78 15.03
CA GLY A 133 6.93 -14.64 15.37
C GLY A 133 6.50 -13.34 14.68
N VAL A 134 6.15 -13.41 13.39
CA VAL A 134 5.66 -12.24 12.62
C VAL A 134 4.34 -11.72 13.18
N VAL A 135 3.40 -12.61 13.54
CA VAL A 135 2.11 -12.21 14.12
C VAL A 135 2.29 -11.61 15.52
N ILE A 136 3.16 -12.18 16.36
CA ILE A 136 3.47 -11.64 17.69
C ILE A 136 4.12 -10.25 17.55
N LEU A 137 5.11 -10.11 16.66
CA LEU A 137 5.76 -8.82 16.42
C LEU A 137 4.75 -7.75 15.95
N PHE A 138 3.82 -8.13 15.05
CA PHE A 138 2.74 -7.25 14.63
C PHE A 138 1.85 -6.82 15.80
N ALA A 139 1.42 -7.78 16.64
CA ALA A 139 0.60 -7.50 17.80
C ALA A 139 1.32 -6.55 18.77
N ILE A 140 2.62 -6.75 19.01
CA ILE A 140 3.46 -5.87 19.84
C ILE A 140 3.53 -4.47 19.23
N CYS A 141 3.80 -4.34 17.92
CA CYS A 141 3.83 -3.05 17.24
C CYS A 141 2.48 -2.31 17.33
N MET A 142 1.37 -3.03 17.17
CA MET A 142 0.02 -2.46 17.33
C MET A 142 -0.20 -1.98 18.77
N LEU A 143 0.19 -2.77 19.77
CA LEU A 143 0.12 -2.41 21.19
C LEU A 143 0.95 -1.15 21.49
N PHE A 144 2.18 -1.07 20.98
CA PHE A 144 3.03 0.11 21.13
C PHE A 144 2.41 1.36 20.50
N LYS A 145 1.87 1.25 19.27
CA LYS A 145 1.16 2.37 18.66
C LYS A 145 -0.06 2.79 19.46
N LEU A 146 -0.80 1.83 20.03
CA LEU A 146 -1.97 2.09 20.84
C LEU A 146 -1.59 2.78 22.17
N LEU A 147 -0.50 2.34 22.81
CA LEU A 147 0.08 2.98 24.00
C LEU A 147 0.52 4.42 23.70
N PHE A 148 1.26 4.63 22.60
CA PHE A 148 1.74 5.96 22.20
C PHE A 148 0.59 6.90 21.80
N SER A 149 -0.45 6.35 21.16
CA SER A 149 -1.67 7.10 20.82
C SER A 149 -2.49 7.43 22.06
N ALA A 150 -2.53 6.54 23.05
CA ALA A 150 -3.17 6.79 24.34
C ALA A 150 -2.40 7.84 25.16
N GLU A 151 -1.07 7.87 25.07
CA GLU A 151 -0.23 8.88 25.71
C GLU A 151 -0.42 10.27 25.09
N THR A 152 -0.53 10.34 23.75
CA THR A 152 -0.86 11.59 23.05
C THR A 152 -2.27 12.09 23.34
N LEU A 153 -3.25 11.20 23.47
CA LEU A 153 -4.61 11.53 23.96
C LEU A 153 -4.62 11.87 25.47
N GLY A 154 -3.64 11.38 26.22
CA GLY A 154 -3.59 11.37 27.68
C GLY A 154 -2.88 12.55 28.34
N ARG A 155 -2.35 13.52 27.57
CA ARG A 155 -1.55 14.67 28.08
C ARG A 155 -2.23 15.61 29.10
N GLY A 156 -3.39 15.26 29.67
CA GLY A 156 -3.97 15.93 30.83
C GLY A 156 -4.84 15.08 31.78
N LYS A 157 -5.12 13.79 31.48
CA LYS A 157 -6.09 12.98 32.26
C LYS A 157 -5.65 11.51 32.51
N SER A 158 -4.35 11.24 32.49
CA SER A 158 -3.79 9.88 32.54
C SER A 158 -4.20 9.04 33.76
N LYS A 159 -4.34 9.63 34.96
CA LYS A 159 -4.71 8.90 36.18
C LYS A 159 -6.16 8.36 36.15
N LEU A 160 -7.07 9.11 35.54
CA LEU A 160 -8.49 8.74 35.46
C LEU A 160 -8.70 7.64 34.42
N LEU A 161 -7.98 7.72 33.29
CA LEU A 161 -7.94 6.65 32.29
C LEU A 161 -7.38 5.34 32.85
N LEU A 162 -6.28 5.38 33.61
CA LEU A 162 -5.70 4.19 34.24
C LEU A 162 -6.64 3.50 35.23
N GLN A 163 -7.47 4.27 35.93
CA GLN A 163 -8.45 3.73 36.88
C GLN A 163 -9.66 3.11 36.14
N GLU A 164 -10.12 3.72 35.04
CA GLU A 164 -11.16 3.14 34.19
C GLU A 164 -10.68 1.93 33.37
N PHE A 165 -9.39 1.86 33.05
CA PHE A 165 -8.78 0.66 32.46
C PHE A 165 -9.02 -0.57 33.34
N LYS A 166 -9.10 -0.46 34.68
CA LYS A 166 -9.44 -1.63 35.52
C LYS A 166 -10.86 -2.17 35.30
N ASN A 167 -11.75 -1.38 34.68
CA ASN A 167 -13.12 -1.75 34.36
C ASN A 167 -13.32 -2.18 32.88
N PHE A 168 -12.30 -2.80 32.26
CA PHE A 168 -12.38 -3.31 30.88
C PHE A 168 -13.61 -4.17 30.55
N LYS A 169 -14.23 -4.82 31.55
CA LYS A 169 -15.42 -5.66 31.35
C LYS A 169 -16.61 -4.89 30.74
N SER A 170 -16.69 -3.57 30.90
CA SER A 170 -17.81 -2.77 30.38
C SER A 170 -17.58 -2.18 28.99
N TRP A 171 -16.39 -2.36 28.41
CA TRP A 171 -16.03 -1.68 27.17
C TRP A 171 -16.73 -2.31 25.96
N ARG A 172 -17.38 -1.48 25.14
CA ARG A 172 -17.88 -1.91 23.83
C ARG A 172 -16.82 -1.59 22.77
N VAL A 173 -16.31 -2.64 22.13
CA VAL A 173 -15.34 -2.51 21.05
C VAL A 173 -16.03 -2.82 19.72
N SER A 174 -15.91 -1.87 18.79
CA SER A 174 -16.34 -1.98 17.41
C SER A 174 -15.09 -1.90 16.52
N ALA A 175 -14.75 -2.97 15.82
CA ALA A 175 -13.62 -2.98 14.90
C ALA A 175 -14.16 -3.19 13.49
N LYS A 176 -14.05 -2.17 12.63
CA LYS A 176 -14.46 -2.28 11.23
C LYS A 176 -13.21 -2.15 10.36
N LEU A 177 -12.87 -3.23 9.66
CA LEU A 177 -11.84 -3.18 8.65
C LEU A 177 -12.49 -2.70 7.36
N LYS A 178 -12.21 -1.46 6.97
CA LYS A 178 -12.63 -0.93 5.69
C LYS A 178 -11.54 -1.20 4.67
N THR A 179 -11.86 -1.97 3.66
CA THR A 179 -11.05 -2.09 2.44
C THR A 179 -11.82 -1.44 1.31
N ARG A 180 -11.12 -0.96 0.27
CA ARG A 180 -11.77 -0.32 -0.90
C ARG A 180 -12.84 -1.21 -1.56
N GLN A 181 -12.75 -2.54 -1.38
CA GLN A 181 -13.65 -3.51 -2.00
C GLN A 181 -14.57 -4.23 -1.00
N SER A 182 -14.37 -4.10 0.31
CA SER A 182 -15.18 -4.79 1.32
C SER A 182 -15.05 -4.17 2.71
N ASP A 183 -16.17 -4.11 3.44
CA ASP A 183 -16.19 -3.80 4.87
C ASP A 183 -16.32 -5.11 5.66
N ALA A 184 -15.29 -5.47 6.42
CA ALA A 184 -15.31 -6.63 7.29
C ALA A 184 -15.49 -6.19 8.75
N ASP A 185 -16.54 -6.69 9.40
CA ASP A 185 -16.76 -6.46 10.84
C ASP A 185 -15.91 -7.44 11.67
N LEU A 186 -14.90 -6.91 12.34
CA LEU A 186 -13.99 -7.65 13.23
C LEU A 186 -14.37 -7.49 14.71
N SER A 187 -15.50 -6.84 15.01
CA SER A 187 -15.89 -6.52 16.40
C SER A 187 -16.01 -7.77 17.27
N GLY A 188 -16.53 -8.87 16.73
CA GLY A 188 -16.65 -10.14 17.45
C GLY A 188 -15.31 -10.76 17.83
N ILE A 189 -14.31 -10.63 16.97
CA ILE A 189 -12.93 -11.11 17.19
C ILE A 189 -12.27 -10.30 18.30
N PHE A 190 -12.31 -8.97 18.18
CA PHE A 190 -11.69 -8.08 19.16
C PHE A 190 -12.37 -8.20 20.53
N ARG A 191 -13.71 -8.31 20.57
CA ARG A 191 -14.45 -8.57 21.81
C ARG A 191 -13.97 -9.86 22.49
N LYS A 192 -13.82 -10.95 21.75
CA LYS A 192 -13.30 -12.20 22.31
C LYS A 192 -11.84 -12.09 22.75
N MET A 193 -10.99 -11.40 21.99
CA MET A 193 -9.59 -11.13 22.36
C MET A 193 -9.47 -10.38 23.70
N LEU A 194 -10.34 -9.39 23.92
CA LEU A 194 -10.33 -8.56 25.12
C LEU A 194 -10.88 -9.29 26.35
N HIS A 195 -11.92 -10.11 26.19
CA HIS A 195 -12.52 -10.82 27.32
C HIS A 195 -11.83 -12.15 27.64
N GLU A 196 -11.22 -12.80 26.65
CA GLU A 196 -10.66 -14.15 26.79
C GLU A 196 -9.26 -14.23 26.16
N PRO A 197 -8.22 -13.67 26.83
CA PRO A 197 -6.87 -13.59 26.27
C PRO A 197 -6.25 -14.98 26.01
N THR A 198 -6.76 -16.04 26.63
CA THR A 198 -6.33 -17.42 26.37
C THR A 198 -6.80 -17.96 25.01
N GLN A 199 -7.91 -17.44 24.45
CA GLN A 199 -8.48 -17.89 23.17
C GLN A 199 -7.88 -17.21 21.93
N ILE A 200 -6.99 -16.23 22.12
CA ILE A 200 -6.42 -15.41 21.05
C ILE A 200 -5.84 -16.27 19.92
N LYS A 201 -5.12 -17.34 20.28
CA LYS A 201 -4.50 -18.26 19.32
C LYS A 201 -5.53 -18.95 18.42
N THR A 202 -6.63 -19.42 19.01
CA THR A 202 -7.70 -20.13 18.31
C THR A 202 -8.46 -19.20 17.35
N ILE A 203 -8.68 -17.96 17.76
CA ILE A 203 -9.37 -16.95 16.96
C ILE A 203 -8.51 -16.50 15.76
N LEU A 204 -7.21 -16.27 15.98
CA LEU A 204 -6.27 -15.92 14.90
C LEU A 204 -6.20 -17.03 13.84
N MET A 205 -6.23 -18.30 14.24
CA MET A 205 -6.27 -19.43 13.32
C MET A 205 -7.55 -19.40 12.46
N ARG A 206 -8.72 -19.16 13.07
CA ARG A 206 -9.99 -19.03 12.32
C ARG A 206 -9.98 -17.89 11.31
N ILE A 207 -9.40 -16.74 11.66
CA ILE A 207 -9.31 -15.60 10.73
C ILE A 207 -8.41 -15.93 9.56
N ALA A 208 -7.27 -16.59 9.81
CA ALA A 208 -6.39 -17.05 8.75
C ALA A 208 -7.11 -18.02 7.81
N ASP A 209 -7.95 -18.92 8.35
CA ASP A 209 -8.75 -19.84 7.53
C ASP A 209 -9.83 -19.11 6.70
N ILE A 210 -10.52 -18.11 7.27
CA ILE A 210 -11.50 -17.29 6.54
C ILE A 210 -10.83 -16.50 5.41
N LEU A 211 -9.66 -15.91 5.68
CA LEU A 211 -8.89 -15.17 4.67
C LEU A 211 -8.36 -16.09 3.56
N LYS A 212 -8.10 -17.36 3.86
CA LYS A 212 -7.74 -18.38 2.86
C LYS A 212 -8.92 -18.86 2.03
N GLN A 213 -10.11 -18.92 2.64
CA GLN A 213 -11.34 -19.35 1.96
C GLN A 213 -11.99 -18.24 1.15
N SER A 214 -11.66 -16.98 1.40
CA SER A 214 -12.08 -15.87 0.52
C SER A 214 -11.45 -16.09 -0.86
N PRO A 215 -12.24 -16.43 -1.90
CA PRO A 215 -11.69 -16.59 -3.23
C PRO A 215 -11.04 -15.26 -3.66
N PRO A 216 -9.92 -15.30 -4.42
CA PRO A 216 -9.37 -14.09 -5.00
C PRO A 216 -10.49 -13.46 -5.82
N ALA A 217 -10.89 -12.23 -5.45
CA ALA A 217 -12.00 -11.51 -6.06
C ALA A 217 -11.98 -11.73 -7.58
N SER A 218 -12.95 -12.49 -8.04
CA SER A 218 -12.99 -13.03 -9.39
C SER A 218 -13.00 -11.86 -10.38
N THR A 219 -12.00 -11.83 -11.24
CA THR A 219 -11.89 -10.96 -12.43
C THR A 219 -12.97 -11.29 -13.50
N GLU A 220 -14.04 -12.00 -13.14
CA GLU A 220 -15.04 -12.52 -14.08
C GLU A 220 -16.08 -11.50 -14.55
N ASN A 221 -16.25 -10.36 -13.88
CA ASN A 221 -17.23 -9.35 -14.32
C ASN A 221 -16.74 -8.44 -15.46
N LEU A 222 -15.57 -8.69 -16.08
CA LEU A 222 -15.07 -7.87 -17.18
C LEU A 222 -15.25 -8.49 -18.59
N LYS A 223 -15.95 -9.62 -18.72
CA LYS A 223 -16.16 -10.29 -20.02
C LYS A 223 -17.59 -10.31 -20.54
N GLN A 224 -18.57 -9.76 -19.81
CA GLN A 224 -19.99 -9.85 -20.22
C GLN A 224 -20.56 -8.61 -20.95
N ASP A 225 -19.84 -7.49 -21.07
CA ASP A 225 -20.38 -6.25 -21.67
C ASP A 225 -19.86 -5.90 -23.09
N HIS A 226 -19.32 -6.85 -23.84
CA HIS A 226 -19.04 -6.68 -25.27
C HIS A 226 -19.78 -7.70 -26.14
N LYS A 227 -21.10 -7.72 -25.98
CA LYS A 227 -22.03 -8.25 -26.98
C LYS A 227 -23.25 -7.33 -27.05
N VAL A 228 -23.04 -6.13 -27.57
CA VAL A 228 -24.13 -5.26 -28.07
C VAL A 228 -24.03 -5.27 -29.59
N ASP A 229 -24.96 -6.04 -30.16
CA ASP A 229 -25.69 -5.91 -31.41
C ASP A 229 -25.21 -4.94 -32.50
N GLY A 230 -25.17 -5.46 -33.74
CA GLY A 230 -25.59 -4.72 -34.95
C GLY A 230 -24.48 -4.05 -35.74
#